data_AF-A0A436FBH3-F1
#
_entry.id   AF-A0A436FBH3-F1
#
_cell.length_a   1.000
_cell.length_b   1.000
_cell.length_c   1.000
_cell.angle_alpha   90.00
_cell.angle_beta   90.00
_cell.angle_gamma   90.00
#
_symmetry.space_group_name_H-M   'P 1'
#
loop_
_entity.id
_entity.type
_entity.pdbx_description
1 polymer ?
#
loop_
_entity_poly.entity_id
_entity_poly.type
_entity_poly.pdbx_seq_one_letter_code
_entity_poly.pdbx_strand_id
1 'polypeptide(L)'
;MRLARAFGSAPMLETALADLANPPRNGQLSGPVAALVLDGDLDGLSAHIASGMEEARLSASAGRAPSDIARRLIEKAELRSVRLSSGAFSALKDFLAIDVPLDGAAQALETFATGAGLSLDVALEKFAARAKAIEAHGLPADKIRYDAAFGRPLDYYTGLVFEIAADNGDRPLVGGGRYDRLLTLLGAKTPIPGVGFSVWLDRIEALRETAP
;
A
#
# COMPACT_ATOMS: atom_id res chain seq x y z
N MET A 1 6.91 -3.07 -0.82
CA MET A 1 6.77 -1.77 -0.11
C MET A 1 6.15 -0.63 -0.93
N ARG A 2 6.03 -0.70 -2.27
CA ARG A 2 5.44 0.40 -3.06
C ARG A 2 3.92 0.53 -2.93
N LEU A 3 3.20 -0.59 -3.04
CA LEU A 3 1.73 -0.63 -2.95
C LEU A 3 1.19 -0.25 -1.56
N ALA A 4 1.83 -0.69 -0.48
CA ALA A 4 1.37 -0.44 0.90
C ALA A 4 1.15 1.05 1.20
N ARG A 5 2.01 1.94 0.64
CA ARG A 5 1.91 3.39 0.82
C ARG A 5 0.92 4.08 -0.13
N ALA A 6 0.40 3.34 -1.10
CA ALA A 6 -0.51 3.85 -2.11
C ALA A 6 -1.99 3.66 -1.71
N PHE A 7 -2.26 2.73 -0.79
CA PHE A 7 -3.60 2.54 -0.22
C PHE A 7 -4.05 3.80 0.52
N GLY A 8 -5.29 4.24 0.24
CA GLY A 8 -5.85 5.50 0.73
C GLY A 8 -5.68 6.70 -0.19
N SER A 9 -5.10 6.52 -1.38
CA SER A 9 -5.04 7.53 -2.45
C SER A 9 -5.13 6.87 -3.82
N ALA A 10 -6.29 6.99 -4.48
CA ALA A 10 -6.49 6.45 -5.83
C ALA A 10 -5.42 6.90 -6.85
N PRO A 11 -5.02 8.20 -6.90
CA PRO A 11 -3.94 8.63 -7.78
C PRO A 11 -2.58 7.97 -7.49
N MET A 12 -2.27 7.74 -6.20
CA MET A 12 -1.03 7.05 -5.82
C MET A 12 -1.07 5.57 -6.16
N LEU A 13 -2.24 4.93 -6.04
CA LEU A 13 -2.44 3.54 -6.40
C LEU A 13 -2.30 3.33 -7.91
N GLU A 14 -2.92 4.18 -8.71
CA GLU A 14 -2.74 4.18 -10.18
C GLU A 14 -1.28 4.38 -10.59
N THR A 15 -0.61 5.36 -9.98
CA THR A 15 0.82 5.60 -10.22
C THR A 15 1.67 4.38 -9.84
N ALA A 16 1.40 3.78 -8.68
CA ALA A 16 2.11 2.58 -8.24
C ALA A 16 1.87 1.37 -9.16
N LEU A 17 0.66 1.20 -9.69
CA LEU A 17 0.33 0.17 -10.66
C LEU A 17 1.02 0.43 -12.01
N ALA A 18 1.04 1.68 -12.49
CA ALA A 18 1.74 2.06 -13.71
C ALA A 18 3.26 1.79 -13.59
N ASP A 19 3.86 2.13 -12.44
CA ASP A 19 5.26 1.83 -12.13
C ASP A 19 5.57 0.33 -12.05
N LEU A 20 4.60 -0.50 -11.65
CA LEU A 20 4.77 -1.96 -11.59
C LEU A 20 4.64 -2.63 -12.96
N ALA A 21 3.77 -2.08 -13.82
CA ALA A 21 3.60 -2.53 -15.20
C ALA A 21 4.78 -2.12 -16.08
N ASN A 22 5.17 -0.85 -15.96
CA ASN A 22 6.20 -0.20 -16.77
C ASN A 22 7.13 0.57 -15.83
N PRO A 23 8.05 -0.11 -15.13
CA PRO A 23 8.99 0.59 -14.27
C PRO A 23 9.75 1.63 -15.09
N PRO A 24 9.79 2.90 -14.64
CA PRO A 24 10.44 3.95 -15.40
C PRO A 24 11.89 3.52 -15.68
N ARG A 25 12.24 3.47 -16.97
CA ARG A 25 13.64 3.30 -17.39
C ARG A 25 14.39 4.54 -16.93
N ASN A 26 15.07 4.46 -15.80
CA ASN A 26 16.01 5.43 -15.22
C ASN A 26 16.00 6.84 -15.89
N GLY A 27 14.89 7.57 -15.80
CA GLY A 27 14.82 8.94 -16.32
C GLY A 27 15.57 9.96 -15.44
N GLN A 28 16.11 9.51 -14.31
CA GLN A 28 16.84 10.33 -13.32
C GLN A 28 18.36 10.09 -13.32
N LEU A 29 18.87 9.06 -14.01
CA LEU A 29 20.31 8.78 -14.05
C LEU A 29 20.86 9.26 -15.40
N SER A 30 21.95 10.03 -15.35
CA SER A 30 22.68 10.44 -16.55
C SER A 30 23.27 9.22 -17.27
N GLY A 31 23.48 9.33 -18.59
CA GLY A 31 23.87 8.21 -19.46
C GLY A 31 24.96 7.27 -18.90
N PRO A 32 26.12 7.77 -18.42
CA PRO A 32 27.19 6.92 -17.90
C PRO A 32 26.76 6.13 -16.66
N VAL A 33 26.06 6.78 -15.72
CA VAL A 33 25.58 6.15 -14.49
C VAL A 33 24.50 5.12 -14.79
N ALA A 34 23.60 5.41 -15.74
CA ALA A 34 22.53 4.50 -16.13
C ALA A 34 23.08 3.20 -16.73
N ALA A 35 24.14 3.28 -17.55
CA ALA A 35 24.77 2.10 -18.15
C ALA A 35 25.49 1.25 -17.10
N LEU A 36 26.31 1.87 -16.24
CA LEU A 36 27.04 1.18 -15.18
C LEU A 36 26.11 0.49 -14.17
N VAL A 37 24.98 1.12 -13.84
CA VAL A 37 23.95 0.52 -12.99
C VAL A 37 23.25 -0.66 -13.68
N LEU A 38 23.03 -0.59 -14.99
CA LEU A 38 22.38 -1.65 -15.77
C LEU A 38 23.28 -2.89 -15.89
N ASP A 39 24.59 -2.67 -16.08
CA ASP A 39 25.59 -3.73 -16.20
C ASP A 39 26.00 -4.30 -14.82
N GLY A 40 25.54 -3.70 -13.72
CA GLY A 40 25.94 -4.10 -12.37
C GLY A 40 27.41 -3.84 -12.08
N ASP A 41 28.05 -2.94 -12.83
CA ASP A 41 29.47 -2.62 -12.72
C ASP A 41 29.73 -1.78 -11.47
N LEU A 42 29.94 -2.47 -10.35
CA LEU A 42 30.21 -1.84 -9.06
C LEU A 42 31.49 -1.02 -9.08
N ASP A 43 32.54 -1.50 -9.75
CA ASP A 43 33.85 -0.86 -9.76
C ASP A 43 33.83 0.41 -10.61
N GLY A 44 33.27 0.33 -11.82
CA GLY A 44 33.08 1.48 -12.70
C GLY A 44 32.15 2.54 -12.10
N LEU A 45 31.06 2.12 -11.46
CA LEU A 45 30.14 3.04 -10.79
C LEU A 45 30.77 3.71 -9.56
N SER A 46 31.55 2.97 -8.77
CA SER A 46 32.27 3.50 -7.61
C SER A 46 33.32 4.53 -8.03
N ALA A 47 34.08 4.25 -9.09
CA ALA A 47 35.07 5.17 -9.65
C ALA A 47 34.42 6.45 -10.19
N HIS A 48 33.28 6.32 -10.89
CA HIS A 48 32.53 7.47 -11.39
C HIS A 48 32.00 8.36 -10.26
N ILE A 49 31.47 7.77 -9.18
CA ILE A 49 30.99 8.51 -8.00
C ILE A 49 32.16 9.19 -7.28
N ALA A 50 33.31 8.51 -7.13
CA ALA A 50 34.50 9.08 -6.51
C ALA A 50 34.99 10.33 -7.27
N SER A 51 35.09 10.27 -8.60
CA SER A 51 35.46 11.42 -9.44
C SER A 51 34.50 12.59 -9.28
N GLY A 52 33.18 12.34 -9.27
CA GLY A 52 32.18 13.39 -9.08
C GLY A 52 32.21 14.03 -7.68
N MET A 53 32.55 13.24 -6.66
CA MET A 53 32.75 13.76 -5.30
C MET A 53 33.99 14.66 -5.20
N GLU A 54 35.09 14.29 -5.87
CA GLU A 54 36.31 15.12 -5.95
C GLU A 54 36.06 16.44 -6.67
N GLU A 55 35.39 16.41 -7.82
CA GLU A 55 35.00 17.62 -8.58
C GLU A 55 34.10 18.56 -7.75
N ALA A 56 33.19 17.99 -6.97
CA ALA A 56 32.31 18.73 -6.07
C ALA A 56 32.99 19.14 -4.74
N ARG A 57 34.26 18.79 -4.53
CA ARG A 57 35.03 19.01 -3.29
C ARG A 57 34.37 18.42 -2.04
N LEU A 58 33.66 17.29 -2.21
CA LEU A 58 33.05 16.54 -1.12
C LEU A 58 34.05 15.50 -0.59
N SER A 59 34.26 15.48 0.73
CA SER A 59 35.15 14.48 1.34
C SER A 59 34.51 13.09 1.35
N ALA A 60 35.20 12.11 0.77
CA ALA A 60 34.84 10.70 0.86
C ALA A 60 34.88 10.13 2.29
N SER A 61 35.52 10.84 3.24
CA SER A 61 35.68 10.39 4.64
C SER A 61 34.60 10.91 5.60
N ALA A 62 33.82 11.91 5.19
CA ALA A 62 32.80 12.56 6.04
C ALA A 62 31.38 11.99 5.84
N GLY A 63 31.21 11.04 4.91
CA GLY A 63 29.91 10.52 4.50
C GLY A 63 29.94 9.04 4.12
N ARG A 64 29.06 8.63 3.19
CA ARG A 64 29.06 7.27 2.65
C ARG A 64 30.20 7.13 1.64
N ALA A 65 30.92 6.00 1.71
CA ALA A 65 31.95 5.69 0.73
C ALA A 65 31.33 5.54 -0.68
N PRO A 66 32.05 5.93 -1.76
CA PRO A 66 31.59 5.76 -3.13
C PRO A 66 31.07 4.35 -3.45
N SER A 67 31.76 3.33 -2.92
CA SER A 67 31.36 1.92 -3.04
C SER A 67 30.03 1.58 -2.40
N ASP A 68 29.69 2.21 -1.26
CA ASP A 68 28.40 1.99 -0.59
C ASP A 68 27.26 2.73 -1.31
N ILE A 69 27.57 3.88 -1.92
CA ILE A 69 26.63 4.60 -2.77
C ILE A 69 26.34 3.78 -4.04
N ALA A 70 27.40 3.29 -4.70
CA ALA A 70 27.30 2.45 -5.89
C ALA A 70 26.49 1.18 -5.64
N ARG A 71 26.84 0.43 -4.58
CA ARG A 71 26.11 -0.78 -4.18
C ARG A 71 24.63 -0.51 -3.94
N ARG A 72 24.28 0.52 -3.16
CA ARG A 72 22.88 0.90 -2.92
C ARG A 72 22.15 1.35 -4.17
N LEU A 73 22.85 1.96 -5.13
CA LEU A 73 22.25 2.41 -6.38
C LEU A 73 21.89 1.22 -7.28
N ILE A 74 22.80 0.24 -7.39
CA ILE A 74 22.58 -1.04 -8.09
C ILE A 74 21.45 -1.82 -7.42
N GLU A 75 21.53 -2.07 -6.11
CA GLU A 75 20.46 -2.76 -5.35
C GLU A 75 19.11 -2.07 -5.53
N LYS A 76 19.07 -0.74 -5.46
CA LYS A 76 17.84 0.02 -5.66
C LYS A 76 17.32 -0.16 -7.09
N ALA A 77 18.18 -0.16 -8.10
CA ALA A 77 17.82 -0.36 -9.50
C ALA A 77 17.32 -1.78 -9.78
N GLU A 78 17.95 -2.80 -9.20
CA GLU A 78 17.50 -4.19 -9.25
C GLU A 78 16.13 -4.36 -8.58
N LEU A 79 15.94 -3.78 -7.38
CA LEU A 79 14.63 -3.74 -6.73
C LEU A 79 13.59 -2.94 -7.53
N ARG A 80 14.00 -2.07 -8.45
CA ARG A 80 13.10 -1.40 -9.40
C ARG A 80 12.84 -2.20 -10.67
N SER A 81 13.70 -3.15 -11.03
CA SER A 81 13.58 -3.95 -12.24
C SER A 81 12.67 -5.18 -12.06
N VAL A 82 12.35 -5.56 -10.81
CA VAL A 82 11.34 -6.59 -10.51
C VAL A 82 9.97 -6.14 -11.03
N ARG A 83 9.62 -6.62 -12.22
CA ARG A 83 8.30 -6.51 -12.81
C ARG A 83 7.41 -7.62 -12.28
N LEU A 84 6.15 -7.31 -12.05
CA LEU A 84 5.16 -8.37 -11.90
C LEU A 84 5.03 -9.11 -13.24
N SER A 85 4.83 -10.43 -13.20
CA SER A 85 4.42 -11.15 -14.40
C SER A 85 3.10 -10.56 -14.91
N SER A 86 2.83 -10.66 -16.20
CA SER A 86 1.56 -10.20 -16.78
C SER A 86 0.35 -10.80 -16.05
N GLY A 87 0.44 -12.08 -15.68
CA GLY A 87 -0.57 -12.76 -14.87
C GLY A 87 -0.73 -12.17 -13.47
N ALA A 88 0.36 -11.96 -12.73
CA ALA A 88 0.30 -11.37 -11.39
C ALA A 88 -0.21 -9.92 -11.41
N PHE A 89 0.14 -9.16 -12.45
CA PHE A 89 -0.35 -7.81 -12.63
C PHE A 89 -1.84 -7.75 -12.99
N SER A 90 -2.32 -8.67 -13.85
CA SER A 90 -3.75 -8.81 -14.14
C SER A 90 -4.51 -9.17 -12.87
N ALA A 91 -4.07 -10.20 -12.14
CA ALA A 91 -4.71 -10.62 -10.90
C ALA A 91 -4.74 -9.49 -9.86
N LEU A 92 -3.68 -8.69 -9.74
CA LEU A 92 -3.68 -7.52 -8.86
C LEU A 92 -4.73 -6.48 -9.28
N LYS A 93 -4.86 -6.18 -10.58
CA LYS A 93 -5.89 -5.26 -11.08
C LYS A 93 -7.29 -5.81 -10.85
N ASP A 94 -7.50 -7.08 -11.14
CA ASP A 94 -8.79 -7.75 -10.98
C ASP A 94 -9.20 -7.76 -9.50
N PHE A 95 -8.25 -7.98 -8.58
CA PHE A 95 -8.47 -7.86 -7.14
C PHE A 95 -8.86 -6.45 -6.72
N LEU A 96 -8.07 -5.44 -7.13
CA LEU A 96 -8.31 -4.04 -6.74
C LEU A 96 -9.60 -3.47 -7.35
N ALA A 97 -10.13 -4.09 -8.41
CA ALA A 97 -11.42 -3.73 -9.00
C ALA A 97 -12.63 -4.30 -8.24
N ILE A 98 -12.42 -5.13 -7.22
CA ILE A 98 -13.51 -5.67 -6.40
C ILE A 98 -14.06 -4.54 -5.52
N ASP A 99 -15.24 -4.07 -5.92
CA ASP A 99 -16.03 -3.08 -5.20
C ASP A 99 -17.50 -3.49 -5.24
N VAL A 100 -17.97 -4.09 -4.15
CA VAL A 100 -19.29 -4.74 -4.07
C VAL A 100 -19.92 -4.54 -2.68
N PRO A 101 -21.24 -4.70 -2.53
CA PRO A 101 -21.87 -4.79 -1.21
C PRO A 101 -21.29 -5.94 -0.36
N LEU A 102 -21.30 -5.78 0.97
CA LEU A 102 -20.65 -6.71 1.90
C LEU A 102 -21.23 -8.13 1.84
N ASP A 103 -22.54 -8.25 1.57
CA ASP A 103 -23.25 -9.53 1.44
C ASP A 103 -22.76 -10.37 0.24
N GLY A 104 -22.31 -9.72 -0.84
CA GLY A 104 -21.71 -10.35 -2.01
C GLY A 104 -20.18 -10.48 -1.97
N ALA A 105 -19.51 -9.81 -1.02
CA ALA A 105 -18.07 -9.66 -1.02
C ALA A 105 -17.31 -10.99 -0.86
N ALA A 106 -17.80 -11.90 -0.01
CA ALA A 106 -17.14 -13.20 0.18
C ALA A 106 -17.16 -14.04 -1.12
N GLN A 107 -18.28 -14.04 -1.83
CA GLN A 107 -18.41 -14.76 -3.10
C GLN A 107 -17.54 -14.14 -4.20
N ALA A 108 -17.45 -12.80 -4.24
CA ALA A 108 -16.58 -12.10 -5.18
C ALA A 108 -15.10 -12.45 -4.96
N LEU A 109 -14.66 -12.49 -3.70
CA LEU A 109 -13.29 -12.87 -3.33
C LEU A 109 -12.98 -14.33 -3.66
N GLU A 110 -13.92 -15.25 -3.44
CA GLU A 110 -13.78 -16.66 -3.82
C GLU A 110 -13.67 -16.85 -5.34
N THR A 111 -14.51 -16.14 -6.10
CA THR A 111 -14.51 -16.14 -7.56
C THR A 111 -13.17 -15.62 -8.09
N PHE A 112 -12.69 -14.50 -7.54
CA PHE A 112 -11.38 -13.96 -7.85
C PHE A 112 -10.26 -14.96 -7.56
N ALA A 113 -10.23 -15.53 -6.35
CA ALA A 113 -9.19 -16.47 -5.93
C ALA A 113 -9.12 -17.68 -6.87
N THR A 114 -10.27 -18.25 -7.20
CA THR A 114 -10.39 -19.38 -8.14
C THR A 114 -9.90 -19.00 -9.54
N GLY A 115 -10.34 -17.85 -10.07
CA GLY A 115 -9.92 -17.38 -11.40
C GLY A 115 -8.44 -17.05 -11.50
N ALA A 116 -7.83 -16.57 -10.41
CA ALA A 116 -6.40 -16.25 -10.33
C ALA A 116 -5.52 -17.46 -9.94
N GLY A 117 -6.11 -18.61 -9.61
CA GLY A 117 -5.38 -19.78 -9.12
C GLY A 117 -4.71 -19.57 -7.74
N LEU A 118 -5.33 -18.75 -6.89
CA LEU A 118 -4.86 -18.41 -5.55
C LEU A 118 -5.69 -19.14 -4.49
N SER A 119 -5.05 -19.52 -3.38
CA SER A 119 -5.74 -20.00 -2.17
C SER A 119 -5.78 -18.88 -1.14
N LEU A 120 -6.99 -18.51 -0.72
CA LEU A 120 -7.25 -17.49 0.31
C LEU A 120 -7.93 -18.08 1.55
N ASP A 121 -8.01 -19.41 1.66
CA ASP A 121 -8.91 -20.19 2.52
C ASP A 121 -9.13 -19.57 3.92
N VAL A 122 -8.09 -19.51 4.75
CA VAL A 122 -8.18 -19.01 6.13
C VAL A 122 -8.53 -17.51 6.19
N ALA A 123 -8.07 -16.72 5.21
CA ALA A 123 -8.37 -15.30 5.16
C ALA A 123 -9.83 -15.06 4.75
N LEU A 124 -10.32 -15.82 3.76
CA LEU A 124 -11.69 -15.77 3.29
C LEU A 124 -12.68 -16.29 4.34
N GLU A 125 -12.34 -17.36 5.06
CA GLU A 125 -13.14 -17.87 6.18
C GLU A 125 -13.31 -16.80 7.27
N LYS A 126 -12.21 -16.16 7.68
CA LYS A 126 -12.24 -15.07 8.67
C LYS A 126 -13.01 -13.85 8.18
N PHE A 127 -12.93 -13.54 6.88
CA PHE A 127 -13.69 -12.46 6.27
C PHE A 127 -15.18 -12.77 6.28
N ALA A 128 -15.58 -13.95 5.79
CA ALA A 128 -16.98 -14.39 5.75
C ALA A 128 -17.61 -14.48 7.14
N ALA A 129 -16.87 -14.99 8.13
CA ALA A 129 -17.33 -15.01 9.53
C ALA A 129 -17.60 -13.59 10.06
N ARG A 130 -16.79 -12.61 9.67
CA ARG A 130 -16.97 -11.21 10.05
C ARG A 130 -18.17 -10.56 9.35
N ALA A 131 -18.35 -10.80 8.06
CA ALA A 131 -19.51 -10.31 7.31
C ALA A 131 -20.82 -10.83 7.93
N LYS A 132 -20.89 -12.13 8.22
CA LYS A 132 -22.02 -12.74 8.95
C LYS A 132 -22.23 -12.15 10.34
N ALA A 133 -21.16 -11.86 11.07
CA ALA A 133 -21.27 -11.23 12.38
C ALA A 133 -21.85 -9.81 12.29
N ILE A 134 -21.47 -9.04 11.26
CA ILE A 134 -22.00 -7.69 11.00
C ILE A 134 -23.51 -7.77 10.71
N GLU A 135 -23.94 -8.68 9.83
CA GLU A 135 -25.35 -8.95 9.54
C GLU A 135 -26.13 -9.36 10.79
N ALA A 136 -25.57 -10.25 11.61
CA ALA A 136 -26.19 -10.71 12.85
C ALA A 136 -26.40 -9.59 13.90
N HIS A 137 -25.68 -8.47 13.79
CA HIS A 137 -25.89 -7.27 14.61
C HIS A 137 -26.95 -6.31 14.04
N GLY A 138 -27.66 -6.73 12.98
CA GLY A 138 -28.74 -5.94 12.36
C GLY A 138 -28.24 -4.79 11.49
N LEU A 139 -26.97 -4.81 11.08
CA LEU A 139 -26.44 -3.82 10.15
C LEU A 139 -26.80 -4.21 8.71
N PRO A 140 -27.29 -3.26 7.89
CA PRO A 140 -27.67 -3.52 6.50
C PRO A 140 -26.43 -3.78 5.64
N ALA A 141 -26.09 -5.06 5.43
CA ALA A 141 -24.89 -5.45 4.68
C ALA A 141 -24.91 -4.98 3.21
N ASP A 142 -26.10 -4.82 2.63
CA ASP A 142 -26.34 -4.24 1.30
C ASP A 142 -25.91 -2.76 1.22
N LYS A 143 -25.91 -2.05 2.35
CA LYS A 143 -25.48 -0.66 2.46
C LYS A 143 -24.01 -0.50 2.90
N ILE A 144 -23.35 -1.60 3.25
CA ILE A 144 -21.92 -1.60 3.57
C ILE A 144 -21.17 -2.03 2.32
N ARG A 145 -20.26 -1.20 1.82
CA ARG A 145 -19.44 -1.55 0.66
C ARG A 145 -18.12 -2.17 1.09
N TYR A 146 -17.74 -3.26 0.44
CA TYR A 146 -16.40 -3.82 0.46
C TYR A 146 -15.65 -3.33 -0.77
N ASP A 147 -14.55 -2.61 -0.54
CA ASP A 147 -13.65 -2.12 -1.56
C ASP A 147 -12.26 -2.70 -1.29
N ALA A 148 -11.75 -3.51 -2.22
CA ALA A 148 -10.44 -4.15 -2.10
C ALA A 148 -9.26 -3.18 -2.33
N ALA A 149 -9.49 -2.06 -3.01
CA ALA A 149 -8.53 -0.97 -3.17
C ALA A 149 -8.56 0.01 -1.99
N PHE A 150 -9.57 -0.07 -1.12
CA PHE A 150 -9.63 0.72 0.09
C PHE A 150 -8.53 0.32 1.08
N GLY A 151 -7.86 1.34 1.59
CA GLY A 151 -7.00 1.22 2.76
C GLY A 151 -6.72 2.59 3.33
N ARG A 152 -6.10 2.62 4.51
CA ARG A 152 -5.72 3.87 5.18
C ARG A 152 -4.22 4.08 5.05
N PRO A 153 -3.76 5.34 4.94
CA PRO A 153 -2.33 5.65 4.80
C PRO A 153 -1.50 5.34 6.06
N LEU A 154 -2.14 4.84 7.12
CA LEU A 154 -1.52 4.56 8.40
C LEU A 154 -1.11 3.09 8.48
N ASP A 155 0.19 2.85 8.39
CA ASP A 155 0.82 1.51 8.38
C ASP A 155 0.65 0.72 9.70
N TYR A 156 -0.09 1.24 10.70
CA TYR A 156 -0.32 0.55 11.97
C TYR A 156 -1.51 -0.42 11.95
N TYR A 157 -2.39 -0.35 10.94
CA TYR A 157 -3.51 -1.29 10.82
C TYR A 157 -3.01 -2.67 10.37
N THR A 158 -3.64 -3.71 10.90
CA THR A 158 -3.19 -5.11 10.80
C THR A 158 -4.31 -6.08 10.41
N GLY A 159 -5.50 -5.55 10.14
CA GLY A 159 -6.67 -6.33 9.80
C GLY A 159 -7.75 -5.44 9.20
N LEU A 160 -9.01 -5.63 9.64
CA LEU A 160 -10.13 -4.80 9.19
C LEU A 160 -9.82 -3.31 9.34
N VAL A 161 -10.09 -2.54 8.30
CA VAL A 161 -10.19 -1.08 8.31
C VAL A 161 -11.55 -0.69 7.77
N PHE A 162 -12.08 0.43 8.23
CA PHE A 162 -13.36 0.94 7.76
C PHE A 162 -13.43 2.47 7.83
N GLU A 163 -14.35 3.00 7.03
CA GLU A 163 -14.79 4.39 7.06
C GLU A 163 -16.32 4.43 7.03
N ILE A 164 -16.88 5.46 7.66
CA ILE A 164 -18.29 5.80 7.56
C ILE A 164 -18.37 7.23 7.06
N ALA A 165 -19.10 7.45 5.98
CA ALA A 165 -19.37 8.76 5.40
C ALA A 165 -20.88 8.97 5.27
N ALA A 166 -21.30 10.21 5.03
CA ALA A 166 -22.66 10.48 4.59
C ALA A 166 -22.86 10.05 3.13
N ASP A 167 -24.11 9.96 2.69
CA ASP A 167 -24.47 9.47 1.35
C ASP A 167 -23.83 10.27 0.20
N ASN A 168 -23.46 11.54 0.44
CA ASN A 168 -22.75 12.37 -0.53
C ASN A 168 -21.26 12.00 -0.70
N GLY A 169 -20.69 11.18 0.18
CA GLY A 169 -19.35 10.60 0.05
C GLY A 169 -18.17 11.56 0.20
N ASP A 170 -18.39 12.86 0.44
CA ASP A 170 -17.34 13.88 0.35
C ASP A 170 -16.21 13.69 1.36
N ARG A 171 -16.54 13.38 2.63
CA ARG A 171 -15.55 13.22 3.71
C ARG A 171 -15.98 12.16 4.72
N PRO A 172 -15.06 11.31 5.20
CA PRO A 172 -15.38 10.35 6.24
C PRO A 172 -15.71 11.07 7.56
N LEU A 173 -16.75 10.59 8.23
CA LEU A 173 -17.23 11.02 9.55
C LEU A 173 -16.68 10.14 10.66
N VAL A 174 -16.42 8.88 10.35
CA VAL A 174 -15.79 7.91 11.25
C VAL A 174 -14.71 7.14 10.50
N GLY A 175 -13.61 6.89 11.19
CA GLY A 175 -12.50 6.09 10.68
C GLY A 175 -12.01 5.13 11.73
N GLY A 176 -11.81 3.86 11.37
CA GLY A 176 -11.40 2.87 12.36
C GLY A 176 -10.80 1.61 11.77
N GLY A 177 -10.43 0.71 12.65
CA GLY A 177 -9.87 -0.59 12.28
C GLY A 177 -9.12 -1.29 13.39
N ARG A 178 -8.53 -2.43 13.04
CA ARG A 178 -7.75 -3.30 13.92
C ARG A 178 -6.25 -3.04 13.82
N TYR A 179 -5.57 -2.84 14.94
CA TYR A 179 -4.19 -2.38 15.05
C TYR A 179 -3.36 -3.16 16.08
N ASP A 180 -3.20 -4.46 15.87
CA ASP A 180 -2.59 -5.38 16.84
C ASP A 180 -1.11 -5.09 17.18
N ARG A 181 -0.43 -4.31 16.33
CA ARG A 181 0.99 -3.97 16.48
C ARG A 181 1.24 -2.62 17.13
N LEU A 182 0.21 -1.76 17.22
CA LEU A 182 0.38 -0.37 17.63
C LEU A 182 0.96 -0.26 19.04
N LEU A 183 0.44 -1.03 19.99
CA LEU A 183 0.85 -0.95 21.39
C LEU A 183 2.30 -1.42 21.58
N THR A 184 2.74 -2.43 20.83
CA THR A 184 4.13 -2.89 20.85
C THR A 184 5.07 -1.83 20.26
N LEU A 185 4.66 -1.13 19.20
CA LEU A 185 5.42 0.01 18.66
C LEU A 185 5.55 1.16 19.67
N LEU A 186 4.60 1.28 20.60
CA LEU A 186 4.60 2.28 21.68
C LEU A 186 5.26 1.79 22.98
N GLY A 187 5.86 0.60 23.00
CA GLY A 187 6.64 0.10 24.13
C GLY A 187 5.96 -0.97 25.01
N ALA A 188 4.81 -1.51 24.60
CA ALA A 188 4.23 -2.67 25.27
C ALA A 188 5.17 -3.89 25.14
N LYS A 189 5.44 -4.57 26.26
CA LYS A 189 6.35 -5.73 26.33
C LYS A 189 5.78 -6.98 25.66
N THR A 190 4.47 -7.06 25.52
CA THR A 190 3.75 -8.16 24.87
C THR A 190 2.85 -7.61 23.77
N PRO A 191 2.54 -8.39 22.72
CA PRO A 191 1.55 -8.01 21.72
C PRO A 191 0.16 -7.82 22.37
N ILE A 192 -0.47 -6.68 22.09
CA ILE A 192 -1.82 -6.36 22.59
C ILE A 192 -2.69 -6.04 21.37
N PRO A 193 -3.59 -6.96 20.96
CA PRO A 193 -4.57 -6.70 19.91
C PRO A 193 -5.45 -5.50 20.24
N GLY A 194 -5.73 -4.67 19.25
CA GLY A 194 -6.48 -3.44 19.44
C GLY A 194 -7.46 -3.20 18.30
N VAL A 195 -8.64 -2.69 18.62
CA VAL A 195 -9.63 -2.22 17.64
C VAL A 195 -10.25 -0.94 18.18
N GLY A 196 -10.49 0.01 17.30
CA GLY A 196 -11.06 1.29 17.68
C GLY A 196 -11.37 2.16 16.46
N PHE A 197 -11.93 3.33 16.74
CA PHE A 197 -12.31 4.30 15.75
C PHE A 197 -12.20 5.72 16.31
N SER A 198 -12.09 6.69 15.41
CA SER A 198 -12.18 8.12 15.69
C SER A 198 -13.38 8.71 14.97
N VAL A 199 -14.00 9.72 15.58
CA VAL A 199 -15.16 10.43 15.04
C VAL A 199 -14.77 11.89 14.84
N TRP A 200 -15.09 12.45 13.67
CA TRP A 200 -14.92 13.88 13.38
C TRP A 200 -16.21 14.64 13.72
N LEU A 201 -16.27 15.18 14.94
CA LEU A 201 -17.46 15.86 15.45
C LEU A 201 -17.82 17.13 14.67
N ASP A 202 -16.82 17.88 14.23
CA ASP A 202 -16.94 19.07 13.38
C ASP A 202 -17.64 18.75 12.05
N ARG A 203 -17.32 17.61 11.43
CA ARG A 203 -17.94 17.19 10.17
C ARG A 203 -19.38 16.76 10.37
N ILE A 204 -19.66 16.09 11.49
CA ILE A 204 -21.02 15.69 11.87
C ILE A 204 -21.88 16.92 12.16
N GLU A 205 -21.34 17.91 12.86
CA GLU A 205 -22.04 19.17 13.15
C GLU A 205 -22.38 19.92 11.86
N ALA A 206 -21.43 20.09 10.93
CA ALA A 206 -21.67 20.72 9.64
C ALA A 206 -22.74 20.01 8.80
N LEU A 207 -22.81 18.67 8.87
CA LEU A 207 -23.88 17.91 8.22
C LEU A 207 -25.24 18.13 8.87
N ARG A 208 -25.29 18.28 10.20
CA ARG A 208 -26.55 18.58 10.90
C ARG A 208 -27.10 19.95 10.55
N GLU A 209 -26.25 20.95 10.35
CA GLU A 209 -26.67 22.31 9.95
C GLU A 209 -27.18 22.39 8.50
N THR A 210 -26.76 21.45 7.67
CA THR A 210 -27.12 21.38 6.23
C THR A 210 -28.19 20.34 5.93
N ALA A 211 -28.57 19.51 6.91
CA ALA A 211 -29.68 18.58 6.81
C ALA A 211 -31.02 19.36 6.87
N PRO A 212 -31.95 19.10 5.92
CA PRO A 212 -33.25 19.78 5.87
C PRO A 212 -34.18 19.44 7.05
#